data_AF-A0ABC8UJQ2-F1
#
_entry.id   AF-A0ABC8UJQ2-F1
#
_cell.length_a   1.000
_cell.length_b   1.000
_cell.length_c   1.000
_cell.angle_alpha   90.00
_cell.angle_beta   90.00
_cell.angle_gamma   90.00
#
_symmetry.space_group_name_H-M   'P 1'
#
loop_
_entity.id
_entity.type
_entity.pdbx_description
1 polymer ?
#
loop_
_entity_poly.entity_id
_entity_poly.type
_entity_poly.pdbx_seq_one_letter_code
_entity_poly.pdbx_strand_id
1 'polypeptide(L)'
;MATLAHYEAKIDTRRRNIFGYILFCLGTLALLLLDLATSGKGGIGNYIGVCVLVSSFGVADAHVQGGMVGDLSFMCPEFMQSFLAGLAAAGALTSALRLITKAAFDKSDDGLRKGAMLFLAISTFLEFLCILLYAFYFPRLPIVKYYRTKAASEGSKTVSADLAAAGIQTQESVIAGAKDSENLSHKQLFLQNIDYAIALFLIYVVTLSIIPGFLYENTGTHNMGTWYPIVLIGMYNVWDLISRYIPLVKKIKLESRKGLMLATISRLLLIPCFFFTAKYGDKGWMILLTSFLGLTNGYLTVCVLTSAPKGYKGPEQNALGNLLVLCLLGGIFSGVALGWLWLIGSNQKFFG
;
A
#
# COMPACT_ATOMS: atom_id res chain seq x y z
N MET A 1 10.61 8.67 -0.48
CA MET A 1 10.44 7.94 0.80
C MET A 1 11.67 7.99 1.70
N ALA A 2 12.88 7.62 1.23
CA ALA A 2 14.08 7.59 2.07
C ALA A 2 14.36 8.92 2.79
N THR A 3 14.22 10.05 2.09
CA THR A 3 14.32 11.40 2.68
C THR A 3 13.28 11.64 3.77
N LEU A 4 12.01 11.27 3.51
CA LEU A 4 10.91 11.39 4.47
C LEU A 4 11.13 10.52 5.72
N ALA A 5 11.71 9.33 5.56
CA ALA A 5 12.01 8.41 6.66
C ALA A 5 13.25 8.79 7.49
N HIS A 6 14.14 9.63 6.94
CA HIS A 6 15.33 10.12 7.63
C HIS A 6 15.07 11.42 8.39
N TYR A 7 14.16 12.25 7.87
CA TYR A 7 13.78 13.53 8.47
C TYR A 7 12.38 13.50 9.10
N GLU A 8 11.79 12.33 9.33
CA GLU A 8 10.43 12.17 9.83
C GLU A 8 10.24 12.90 11.16
N ALA A 9 11.22 12.86 12.07
CA ALA A 9 11.16 13.55 13.36
C ALA A 9 11.07 15.08 13.24
N LYS A 10 11.45 15.66 12.10
CA LYS A 10 11.39 17.10 11.82
C LYS A 10 10.16 17.50 11.00
N ILE A 11 9.45 16.54 10.42
CA ILE A 11 8.32 16.79 9.53
C ILE A 11 7.03 16.55 10.31
N ASP A 12 6.10 17.49 10.20
CA ASP A 12 4.77 17.34 10.76
C ASP A 12 3.95 16.33 9.93
N THR A 13 3.44 15.29 10.60
CA THR A 13 2.73 14.19 9.94
C THR A 13 1.43 14.65 9.28
N ARG A 14 0.72 15.60 9.91
CA ARG A 14 -0.51 16.16 9.37
C ARG A 14 -0.28 16.84 8.03
N ARG A 15 0.70 17.73 7.95
CA ARG A 15 1.05 18.45 6.72
C ARG A 15 1.46 17.48 5.63
N ARG A 16 2.27 16.48 5.97
CA ARG A 16 2.71 15.43 5.06
C ARG A 16 1.52 14.66 4.46
N ASN A 17 0.58 14.21 5.29
CA ASN A 17 -0.56 13.43 4.83
C ASN A 17 -1.57 14.27 4.03
N ILE A 18 -1.87 15.51 4.48
CA ILE A 18 -2.75 16.42 3.72
C ILE A 18 -2.15 16.72 2.34
N PHE A 19 -0.84 17.01 2.27
CA PHE A 19 -0.17 17.22 0.98
C PHE A 19 -0.32 16.01 0.06
N GLY A 20 -0.08 14.80 0.59
CA GLY A 20 -0.24 13.57 -0.19
C GLY A 20 -1.67 13.33 -0.67
N TYR A 21 -2.69 13.51 0.18
CA TYR A 21 -4.09 13.38 -0.24
C TYR A 21 -4.53 14.43 -1.27
N ILE A 22 -4.08 15.68 -1.13
CA ILE A 22 -4.31 16.72 -2.14
C ILE A 22 -3.65 16.34 -3.45
N LEU A 23 -2.42 15.83 -3.43
CA LEU A 23 -1.69 15.42 -4.63
C LEU A 23 -2.39 14.25 -5.34
N PHE A 24 -2.92 13.27 -4.59
CA PHE A 24 -3.79 12.23 -5.16
C PHE A 24 -5.00 12.83 -5.87
N CYS A 25 -5.79 13.64 -5.16
CA CYS A 25 -7.02 14.24 -5.70
C CYS A 25 -6.78 15.12 -6.93
N LEU A 26 -5.70 15.93 -6.92
CA LEU A 26 -5.35 16.76 -8.06
C LEU A 26 -4.80 15.92 -9.22
N GLY A 27 -4.05 14.86 -8.94
CA GLY A 27 -3.51 13.97 -9.95
C GLY A 27 -4.60 13.17 -10.68
N THR A 28 -5.59 12.64 -9.95
CA THR A 28 -6.73 11.93 -10.54
C THR A 28 -7.64 12.87 -11.32
N LEU A 29 -7.93 14.06 -10.78
CA LEU A 29 -8.65 15.11 -11.51
C LEU A 29 -7.91 15.53 -12.78
N ALA A 30 -6.60 15.71 -12.72
CA ALA A 30 -5.80 16.08 -13.88
C ALA A 30 -5.79 14.98 -14.95
N LEU A 31 -5.78 13.69 -14.60
CA LEU A 31 -5.95 12.59 -15.55
C LEU A 31 -7.33 12.64 -16.24
N LEU A 32 -8.39 12.91 -15.47
CA LEU A 32 -9.73 13.06 -16.00
C LEU A 32 -9.82 14.24 -16.99
N LEU A 33 -9.23 15.38 -16.63
CA LEU A 33 -9.19 16.57 -17.48
C LEU A 33 -8.31 16.37 -18.72
N LEU A 34 -7.19 15.65 -18.59
CA LEU A 34 -6.32 15.32 -19.72
C LEU A 34 -7.05 14.46 -20.74
N ASP A 35 -7.78 13.43 -20.30
CA ASP A 35 -8.59 12.61 -21.21
C ASP A 35 -9.67 13.46 -21.92
N LEU A 36 -10.40 14.31 -21.18
CA LEU A 36 -11.43 15.18 -21.74
C LEU A 36 -10.85 16.16 -22.76
N ALA A 37 -9.76 16.84 -22.43
CA ALA A 37 -9.11 17.83 -23.29
C ALA A 37 -8.54 17.21 -24.57
N THR A 38 -8.01 15.99 -24.47
CA THR A 38 -7.41 15.27 -25.61
C THR A 38 -8.43 14.44 -26.37
N SER A 39 -9.65 14.30 -25.86
CA SER A 39 -10.67 13.36 -26.34
C SER A 39 -10.13 11.92 -26.43
N GLY A 40 -9.27 11.54 -25.49
CA GLY A 40 -8.60 10.22 -25.48
C GLY A 40 -7.64 9.99 -26.64
N LYS A 41 -7.28 11.02 -27.41
CA LYS A 41 -6.32 10.87 -28.52
C LYS A 41 -4.96 10.46 -27.96
N GLY A 42 -4.33 9.49 -28.61
CA GLY A 42 -2.94 9.14 -28.33
C GLY A 42 -1.97 10.26 -28.73
N GLY A 43 -0.68 9.99 -28.51
CA GLY A 43 0.40 10.91 -28.89
C GLY A 43 1.45 11.03 -27.82
N ILE A 44 2.66 11.41 -28.22
CA ILE A 44 3.82 11.44 -27.32
C ILE A 44 3.61 12.43 -26.16
N GLY A 45 2.99 13.58 -26.43
CA GLY A 45 2.69 14.60 -25.41
C GLY A 45 1.71 14.09 -24.36
N ASN A 46 0.62 13.44 -24.79
CA ASN A 46 -0.39 12.89 -23.88
C ASN A 46 0.19 11.74 -23.05
N TYR A 47 1.01 10.88 -23.67
CA TYR A 47 1.73 9.83 -22.97
C TYR A 47 2.67 10.39 -21.89
N ILE A 48 3.49 11.38 -22.23
CA ILE A 48 4.38 12.07 -21.27
C ILE A 48 3.54 12.68 -20.13
N GLY A 49 2.41 13.33 -20.45
CA GLY A 49 1.48 13.87 -19.46
C GLY A 49 0.98 12.81 -18.48
N VAL A 50 0.53 11.66 -18.99
CA VAL A 50 0.12 10.51 -18.15
C VAL A 50 1.27 10.02 -17.28
N CYS A 51 2.48 9.87 -17.83
CA CYS A 51 3.65 9.41 -17.06
C CYS A 51 4.01 10.36 -15.91
N VAL A 52 3.95 11.68 -16.14
CA VAL A 52 4.21 12.69 -15.10
C VAL A 52 3.15 12.60 -13.99
N LEU A 53 1.87 12.50 -14.37
CA LEU A 53 0.77 12.36 -13.40
C LEU A 53 0.87 11.06 -12.60
N VAL A 54 1.16 9.93 -13.24
CA VAL A 54 1.36 8.64 -12.55
C VAL A 54 2.57 8.69 -11.62
N SER A 55 3.66 9.35 -12.01
CA SER A 55 4.83 9.55 -11.14
C SER A 55 4.48 10.36 -9.89
N SER A 56 3.57 11.34 -10.02
CA SER A 56 3.09 12.13 -8.88
C SER A 56 2.34 11.28 -7.84
N PHE A 57 1.64 10.22 -8.26
CA PHE A 57 0.99 9.28 -7.32
C PHE A 57 2.00 8.52 -6.48
N GLY A 58 3.17 8.15 -7.03
CA GLY A 58 4.24 7.54 -6.24
C GLY A 58 4.79 8.50 -5.16
N VAL A 59 4.85 9.80 -5.46
CA VAL A 59 5.20 10.82 -4.47
C VAL A 59 4.09 10.96 -3.42
N ALA A 60 2.83 11.03 -3.84
CA ALA A 60 1.66 11.11 -2.94
C ALA A 60 1.61 9.91 -1.98
N ASP A 61 1.78 8.70 -2.50
CA ASP A 61 1.79 7.45 -1.73
C ASP A 61 2.91 7.44 -0.69
N ALA A 62 4.13 7.82 -1.07
CA ALA A 62 5.25 7.91 -0.12
C ALA A 62 4.98 8.91 1.03
N HIS A 63 4.21 9.98 0.77
CA HIS A 63 3.79 10.90 1.81
C HIS A 63 2.73 10.27 2.72
N VAL A 64 1.61 9.80 2.16
CA VAL A 64 0.46 9.29 2.92
C VAL A 64 0.79 7.97 3.60
N GLN A 65 1.28 6.97 2.88
CA GLN A 65 1.50 5.64 3.43
C GLN A 65 2.53 5.67 4.55
N GLY A 66 3.66 6.34 4.34
CA GLY A 66 4.68 6.46 5.38
C GLY A 66 4.25 7.31 6.58
N GLY A 67 3.53 8.41 6.33
CA GLY A 67 3.01 9.27 7.40
C GLY A 67 1.94 8.58 8.24
N MET A 68 0.97 7.93 7.60
CA MET A 68 -0.09 7.19 8.29
C MET A 68 0.43 5.95 9.00
N VAL A 69 1.26 5.12 8.38
CA VAL A 69 1.84 3.94 9.06
C VAL A 69 2.67 4.39 10.26
N GLY A 70 3.49 5.43 10.12
CA GLY A 70 4.23 6.00 11.26
C GLY A 70 3.32 6.48 12.40
N ASP A 71 2.28 7.27 12.11
CA ASP A 71 1.33 7.78 13.12
C ASP A 71 0.59 6.63 13.82
N LEU A 72 0.14 5.64 13.06
CA LEU A 72 -0.63 4.52 13.58
C LEU A 72 0.24 3.50 14.34
N SER A 73 1.56 3.48 14.13
CA SER A 73 2.47 2.56 14.80
C SER A 73 2.55 2.75 16.32
N PHE A 74 2.26 3.95 16.83
CA PHE A 74 2.20 4.21 18.27
C PHE A 74 0.78 4.16 18.86
N MET A 75 -0.20 3.82 18.04
CA MET A 75 -1.60 3.64 18.45
C MET A 75 -1.92 2.15 18.69
N CYS A 76 -3.20 1.86 18.91
CA CYS A 76 -3.70 0.48 18.94
C CYS A 76 -3.41 -0.27 17.62
N PRO A 77 -2.97 -1.54 17.67
CA PRO A 77 -2.79 -2.38 16.47
C PRO A 77 -4.00 -2.44 15.54
N GLU A 78 -5.21 -2.32 16.09
CA GLU A 78 -6.48 -2.31 15.38
C GLU A 78 -6.61 -1.12 14.42
N PHE A 79 -5.98 0.02 14.72
CA PHE A 79 -5.96 1.20 13.83
C PHE A 79 -5.07 0.94 12.63
N MET A 80 -3.85 0.46 12.85
CA MET A 80 -2.94 0.03 11.79
C MET A 80 -3.62 -1.00 10.88
N GLN A 81 -4.26 -2.00 11.49
CA GLN A 81 -4.95 -3.04 10.76
C GLN A 81 -6.14 -2.50 9.94
N SER A 82 -6.92 -1.57 10.49
CA SER A 82 -8.03 -0.94 9.77
C SER A 82 -7.55 -0.13 8.56
N PHE A 83 -6.44 0.59 8.70
CA PHE A 83 -5.80 1.32 7.60
C PHE A 83 -5.32 0.37 6.49
N LEU A 84 -4.64 -0.71 6.87
CA LEU A 84 -4.18 -1.75 5.95
C LEU A 84 -5.33 -2.48 5.26
N ALA A 85 -6.43 -2.74 5.97
CA ALA A 85 -7.63 -3.34 5.40
C ALA A 85 -8.32 -2.38 4.42
N GLY A 86 -8.35 -1.07 4.71
CA GLY A 86 -8.82 -0.04 3.79
C GLY A 86 -8.06 -0.01 2.46
N LEU A 87 -6.73 -0.16 2.51
CA LEU A 87 -5.88 -0.30 1.31
C LEU A 87 -6.29 -1.51 0.45
N ALA A 88 -6.54 -2.67 1.07
CA ALA A 88 -7.01 -3.85 0.33
C ALA A 88 -8.44 -3.72 -0.18
N ALA A 89 -9.31 -3.05 0.59
CA ALA A 89 -10.68 -2.78 0.20
C ALA A 89 -10.72 -1.90 -1.06
N ALA A 90 -9.80 -0.93 -1.18
CA ALA A 90 -9.63 -0.13 -2.39
C ALA A 90 -9.23 -1.00 -3.60
N GLY A 91 -8.35 -1.99 -3.42
CA GLY A 91 -7.98 -2.96 -4.47
C GLY A 91 -9.16 -3.85 -4.90
N ALA A 92 -9.93 -4.35 -3.93
CA ALA A 92 -11.13 -5.16 -4.20
C ALA A 92 -12.22 -4.32 -4.91
N LEU A 93 -12.45 -3.09 -4.46
CA LEU A 93 -13.38 -2.15 -5.10
C LEU A 93 -12.94 -1.82 -6.54
N THR A 94 -11.65 -1.56 -6.75
CA THR A 94 -11.10 -1.33 -8.10
C THR A 94 -11.33 -2.54 -9.01
N SER A 95 -11.14 -3.75 -8.49
CA SER A 95 -11.41 -4.99 -9.24
C SER A 95 -12.89 -5.16 -9.57
N ALA A 96 -13.78 -4.87 -8.62
CA ALA A 96 -15.22 -4.90 -8.82
C ALA A 96 -15.66 -3.87 -9.88
N LEU A 97 -15.18 -2.63 -9.78
CA LEU A 97 -15.43 -1.59 -10.78
C LEU A 97 -14.91 -2.01 -12.16
N ARG A 98 -13.74 -2.66 -12.24
CA ARG A 98 -13.21 -3.15 -13.51
C ARG A 98 -14.08 -4.25 -14.13
N LEU A 99 -14.59 -5.19 -13.32
CA LEU A 99 -15.51 -6.23 -13.77
C LEU A 99 -16.85 -5.64 -14.24
N ILE A 100 -17.42 -4.72 -13.46
CA ILE A 100 -18.69 -4.05 -13.79
C ILE A 100 -18.56 -3.22 -15.06
N THR A 101 -17.52 -2.37 -15.15
CA THR A 101 -17.29 -1.53 -16.34
C THR A 101 -17.03 -2.36 -17.58
N LYS A 102 -16.29 -3.46 -17.46
CA LYS A 102 -16.13 -4.37 -18.58
C LYS A 102 -17.46 -4.99 -18.98
N ALA A 103 -18.26 -5.49 -18.04
CA ALA A 103 -19.56 -6.09 -18.34
C ALA A 103 -20.54 -5.09 -18.97
N ALA A 104 -20.56 -3.85 -18.47
CA ALA A 104 -21.45 -2.80 -18.92
C ALA A 104 -21.04 -2.21 -20.28
N PHE A 105 -19.74 -2.10 -20.56
CA PHE A 105 -19.23 -1.39 -21.73
C PHE A 105 -18.55 -2.29 -22.78
N ASP A 106 -18.52 -3.63 -22.62
CA ASP A 106 -17.85 -4.55 -23.56
C ASP A 106 -18.33 -4.40 -25.01
N LYS A 107 -19.61 -4.04 -25.18
CA LYS A 107 -20.27 -3.87 -26.49
C LYS A 107 -20.42 -2.41 -26.91
N SER A 108 -19.91 -1.46 -26.11
CA SER A 108 -19.98 -0.03 -26.43
C SER A 108 -18.74 0.39 -27.20
N ASP A 109 -18.92 1.27 -28.19
CA ASP A 109 -17.82 2.05 -28.74
C ASP A 109 -17.13 2.82 -27.59
N ASP A 110 -15.79 2.80 -27.61
CA ASP A 110 -14.94 3.44 -26.61
C ASP A 110 -15.18 2.97 -25.15
N GLY A 111 -15.63 1.72 -24.98
CA GLY A 111 -16.04 1.19 -23.68
C GLY A 111 -14.95 1.19 -22.60
N LEU A 112 -13.68 0.98 -22.99
CA LEU A 112 -12.54 1.06 -22.07
C LEU A 112 -12.34 2.47 -21.52
N ARG A 113 -12.46 3.49 -22.38
CA ARG A 113 -12.35 4.89 -21.98
C ARG A 113 -13.50 5.31 -21.10
N LYS A 114 -14.74 4.94 -21.44
CA LYS A 114 -15.91 5.19 -20.56
C LYS A 114 -15.72 4.56 -19.17
N GLY A 115 -15.20 3.33 -19.13
CA GLY A 115 -14.85 2.66 -17.87
C GLY A 115 -13.76 3.40 -17.08
N ALA A 116 -12.70 3.85 -17.75
CA ALA A 116 -11.61 4.61 -17.14
C ALA A 116 -12.10 5.97 -16.60
N MET A 117 -12.93 6.69 -17.35
CA MET A 117 -13.53 7.96 -16.95
C MET A 117 -14.43 7.80 -15.72
N LEU A 118 -15.26 6.75 -15.68
CA LEU A 118 -16.07 6.43 -14.51
C LEU A 118 -15.19 6.12 -13.29
N PHE A 119 -14.14 5.32 -13.47
CA PHE A 119 -13.19 5.01 -12.41
C PHE A 119 -12.51 6.28 -11.88
N LEU A 120 -11.97 7.13 -12.76
CA LEU A 120 -11.30 8.37 -12.38
C LEU A 120 -12.24 9.34 -11.65
N ALA A 121 -13.50 9.46 -12.10
CA ALA A 121 -14.50 10.29 -11.44
C ALA A 121 -14.82 9.80 -10.02
N ILE A 122 -15.04 8.50 -9.84
CA ILE A 122 -15.27 7.90 -8.52
C ILE A 122 -14.04 8.07 -7.63
N SER A 123 -12.84 7.79 -8.14
CA SER A 123 -11.59 7.95 -7.38
C SER A 123 -11.36 9.39 -6.94
N THR A 124 -11.55 10.37 -7.83
CA THR A 124 -11.42 11.80 -7.50
C THR A 124 -12.38 12.20 -6.38
N PHE A 125 -13.63 11.73 -6.43
CA PHE A 125 -14.63 12.00 -5.39
C PHE A 125 -14.23 11.37 -4.03
N LEU A 126 -13.80 10.11 -4.04
CA LEU A 126 -13.36 9.42 -2.82
C LEU A 126 -12.10 10.06 -2.22
N GLU A 127 -11.14 10.46 -3.04
CA GLU A 127 -9.93 11.15 -2.60
C GLU A 127 -10.24 12.53 -2.01
N PHE A 128 -11.16 13.27 -2.62
CA PHE A 128 -11.66 14.52 -2.04
C PHE A 128 -12.30 14.29 -0.66
N LEU A 129 -13.12 13.25 -0.52
CA LEU A 129 -13.70 12.86 0.76
C LEU A 129 -12.61 12.46 1.79
N CYS A 130 -11.56 11.75 1.38
CA CYS A 130 -10.42 11.41 2.24
C CYS A 130 -9.72 12.66 2.79
N ILE A 131 -9.55 13.72 1.99
CA ILE A 131 -9.01 15.01 2.46
C ILE A 131 -9.88 15.56 3.59
N LEU A 132 -11.20 15.60 3.41
CA LEU A 132 -12.12 16.13 4.42
C LEU A 132 -12.12 15.29 5.70
N LEU A 133 -12.18 13.95 5.56
CA LEU A 133 -12.16 13.02 6.68
C LEU A 133 -10.86 13.12 7.48
N TYR A 134 -9.71 13.17 6.81
CA TYR A 134 -8.41 13.29 7.47
C TYR A 134 -8.20 14.68 8.10
N ALA A 135 -8.57 15.76 7.41
CA ALA A 135 -8.33 17.11 7.90
C ALA A 135 -9.25 17.47 9.08
N PHE A 136 -10.53 17.10 9.02
CA PHE A 136 -11.54 17.58 9.97
C PHE A 136 -11.99 16.55 11.01
N TYR A 137 -12.09 15.26 10.66
CA TYR A 137 -12.67 14.24 11.54
C TYR A 137 -11.61 13.47 12.32
N PHE A 138 -10.63 12.88 11.63
CA PHE A 138 -9.62 12.01 12.24
C PHE A 138 -8.89 12.62 13.47
N PRO A 139 -8.42 13.89 13.44
CA PRO A 139 -7.70 14.51 14.55
C PRO A 139 -8.60 14.81 15.75
N ARG A 140 -9.92 14.86 15.54
CA ARG A 140 -10.90 15.20 16.59
C ARG A 140 -11.37 13.98 17.37
N LEU A 141 -11.04 12.77 16.94
CA LEU A 141 -11.39 11.54 17.65
C LEU A 141 -10.71 11.49 19.03
N PRO A 142 -11.45 11.25 20.14
CA PRO A 142 -10.87 11.25 21.49
C PRO A 142 -9.69 10.30 21.67
N ILE A 143 -9.78 9.10 21.10
CA ILE A 143 -8.71 8.09 21.14
C ILE A 143 -7.46 8.54 20.37
N VAL A 144 -7.61 9.21 19.23
CA VAL A 144 -6.49 9.77 18.46
C VAL A 144 -5.82 10.90 19.23
N LYS A 145 -6.60 11.78 19.86
CA LYS A 145 -6.07 12.84 20.74
C LYS A 145 -5.25 12.27 21.89
N TYR A 146 -5.75 11.21 22.54
CA TYR A 146 -5.03 10.52 23.62
C TYR A 146 -3.67 10.01 23.15
N TYR A 147 -3.61 9.23 22.07
CA TYR A 147 -2.34 8.66 21.59
C TYR A 147 -1.35 9.73 21.11
N ARG A 148 -1.83 10.78 20.44
CA ARG A 148 -0.98 11.89 20.01
C ARG A 148 -0.45 12.70 21.19
N THR A 149 -1.24 12.88 22.24
CA THR A 149 -0.80 13.57 23.47
C THR A 149 0.24 12.73 24.20
N LYS A 150 0.02 11.40 24.29
CA LYS A 150 1.00 10.45 24.83
C LYS A 150 2.32 10.51 24.06
N ALA A 151 2.28 10.42 22.73
CA ALA A 151 3.47 10.51 21.89
C ALA A 151 4.20 11.85 22.08
N ALA A 152 3.48 12.97 22.23
CA ALA A 152 4.07 14.26 22.53
C ALA A 152 4.77 14.29 23.90
N SER A 153 4.18 13.69 24.93
CA SER A 153 4.81 13.55 26.25
C SER A 153 6.06 12.65 26.24
N GLU A 154 6.17 11.76 25.27
CA GLU A 154 7.35 10.91 25.03
C GLU A 154 8.39 11.60 24.10
N GLY A 155 8.18 12.87 23.73
CA GLY A 155 9.12 13.69 22.97
C GLY A 155 8.86 13.76 21.45
N SER A 156 7.71 13.27 20.96
CA SER A 156 7.37 13.33 19.53
C SER A 156 6.99 14.74 19.09
N LYS A 157 7.70 15.29 18.11
CA LYS A 157 7.38 16.59 17.48
C LYS A 157 6.39 16.49 16.31
N THR A 158 6.23 15.28 15.77
CA THR A 158 5.48 14.99 14.54
C THR A 158 3.96 15.18 14.65
N VAL A 159 3.44 15.22 15.88
CA VAL A 159 2.01 15.34 16.22
C VAL A 159 1.57 16.76 16.59
N SER A 160 2.48 17.73 16.50
CA SER A 160 2.26 19.10 17.00
C SER A 160 1.14 19.84 16.25
N ALA A 161 1.12 19.84 14.92
CA ALA A 161 0.03 20.49 14.17
C ALA A 161 -1.29 19.74 14.32
N ASP A 162 -1.23 18.43 14.55
CA ASP A 162 -2.42 17.61 14.80
C ASP A 162 -3.09 17.91 16.13
N LEU A 163 -2.30 18.10 17.20
CA LEU A 163 -2.80 18.53 18.50
C LEU A 163 -3.39 19.94 18.43
N ALA A 164 -2.71 20.87 17.73
CA ALA A 164 -3.22 22.21 17.51
C ALA A 164 -4.57 22.20 16.76
N ALA A 165 -4.69 21.40 15.70
CA ALA A 165 -5.95 21.24 14.96
C ALA A 165 -7.06 20.54 15.77
N ALA A 166 -6.69 19.75 16.77
CA ALA A 166 -7.60 19.13 17.72
C ALA A 166 -8.03 20.08 18.87
N GLY A 167 -7.51 21.30 18.90
CA GLY A 167 -7.76 22.31 19.94
C GLY A 167 -6.94 22.13 21.21
N ILE A 168 -5.86 21.34 21.17
CA ILE A 168 -4.99 21.08 22.31
C ILE A 168 -3.71 21.90 22.12
N GLN A 169 -3.47 22.86 23.01
CA GLN A 169 -2.18 23.54 23.10
C GLN A 169 -1.22 22.69 23.95
N THR A 170 -0.13 22.25 23.35
CA THR A 170 0.94 21.53 24.06
C THR A 170 1.62 22.53 25.01
N GLN A 171 1.41 22.40 26.33
CA GLN A 171 2.16 23.21 27.29
C GLN A 171 3.66 22.89 27.15
N GLU A 172 4.49 23.93 27.04
CA GLU A 172 5.97 23.82 26.97
C GLU A 172 6.56 23.04 28.16
N SER A 173 5.84 22.99 29.30
CA SER A 173 6.21 22.25 30.50
C SER A 173 6.26 20.73 30.31
N VAL A 174 5.47 20.15 29.40
CA VAL A 174 5.44 18.69 29.13
C VAL A 174 6.67 18.27 28.30
N ILE A 175 7.16 19.16 27.44
CA ILE A 175 8.31 18.90 26.55
C ILE A 175 9.63 18.95 27.34
N ALA A 176 9.68 19.73 28.42
CA ALA A 176 10.87 19.88 29.26
C ALA A 176 11.22 18.61 30.07
N GLY A 177 10.20 17.82 30.49
CA GLY A 177 10.41 16.58 31.26
C GLY A 177 10.80 15.34 30.44
N ALA A 178 10.67 15.40 29.11
CA ALA A 178 10.99 14.28 28.21
C ALA A 178 12.46 14.26 27.71
N LYS A 179 13.26 15.27 28.09
CA LYS A 179 14.65 15.43 27.62
C LYS A 179 15.62 14.34 28.10
N ASP A 180 15.24 13.56 29.13
CA ASP A 180 16.12 12.56 29.77
C ASP A 180 15.96 11.13 29.25
N SER A 181 15.22 10.92 28.17
CA SER A 181 15.12 9.61 27.51
C SER A 181 15.94 9.59 26.22
N GLU A 182 17.09 8.94 26.23
CA GLU A 182 17.83 8.61 25.00
C GLU A 182 16.95 7.73 24.08
N ASN A 183 16.40 8.32 23.02
CA ASN A 183 15.71 7.59 21.96
C ASN A 183 16.72 6.86 21.09
N LEU A 184 16.39 5.65 20.66
CA LEU A 184 17.22 4.89 19.72
C LEU A 184 17.39 5.66 18.41
N SER A 185 18.60 5.62 17.86
CA SER A 185 18.86 6.13 16.50
C SER A 185 18.14 5.28 15.44
N HIS A 186 17.81 5.87 14.29
CA HIS A 186 17.22 5.11 13.15
C HIS A 186 18.02 3.87 12.78
N LYS A 187 19.35 3.95 12.85
CA LYS A 187 20.24 2.83 12.54
C LYS A 187 20.09 1.69 13.55
N GLN A 188 20.06 2.00 14.84
CA GLN A 188 19.86 0.99 15.89
C GLN A 188 18.47 0.36 15.78
N LEU A 189 17.45 1.19 15.59
CA LEU A 189 16.06 0.75 15.43
C LEU A 189 15.88 -0.17 14.23
N PHE A 190 16.51 0.18 13.10
CA PHE A 190 16.51 -0.65 11.89
C PHE A 190 17.23 -1.97 12.11
N LEU A 191 18.43 -1.95 12.71
CA LEU A 191 19.22 -3.17 12.96
C LEU A 191 18.51 -4.13 13.92
N GLN A 192 17.81 -3.62 14.94
CA GLN A 192 17.03 -4.44 15.88
C GLN A 192 15.77 -5.07 15.24
N ASN A 193 15.30 -4.52 14.12
CA ASN A 193 14.08 -4.96 13.43
C ASN A 193 14.35 -5.34 11.97
N ILE A 194 15.61 -5.72 11.67
CA ILE A 194 16.04 -6.06 10.31
C ILE A 194 15.29 -7.28 9.76
N ASP A 195 14.90 -8.20 10.65
CA ASP A 195 14.04 -9.35 10.33
C ASP A 195 12.68 -8.89 9.81
N TYR A 196 12.00 -7.98 10.51
CA TYR A 196 10.73 -7.42 10.05
C TYR A 196 10.88 -6.62 8.74
N ALA A 197 11.97 -5.86 8.61
CA ALA A 197 12.27 -5.10 7.40
C ALA A 197 12.48 -6.01 6.18
N ILE A 198 13.30 -7.06 6.31
CA ILE A 198 13.53 -8.06 5.27
C ILE A 198 12.24 -8.82 4.96
N ALA A 199 11.46 -9.21 5.97
CA ALA A 199 10.18 -9.88 5.77
C ALA A 199 9.26 -9.02 4.90
N LEU A 200 9.07 -7.74 5.26
CA LEU A 200 8.19 -6.85 4.52
C LEU A 200 8.70 -6.59 3.09
N PHE A 201 10.01 -6.40 2.92
CA PHE A 201 10.62 -6.29 1.59
C PHE A 201 10.32 -7.54 0.73
N LEU A 202 10.62 -8.74 1.24
CA LEU A 202 10.42 -10.00 0.52
C LEU A 202 8.94 -10.28 0.21
N ILE A 203 8.04 -9.93 1.14
CA ILE A 203 6.59 -10.06 0.94
C ILE A 203 6.17 -9.36 -0.35
N TYR A 204 6.63 -8.13 -0.55
CA TYR A 204 6.27 -7.32 -1.71
C TYR A 204 7.09 -7.66 -2.95
N VAL A 205 8.36 -8.08 -2.81
CA VAL A 205 9.15 -8.61 -3.94
C VAL A 205 8.45 -9.80 -4.59
N VAL A 206 8.04 -10.80 -3.80
CA VAL A 206 7.38 -11.99 -4.33
C VAL A 206 6.02 -11.62 -4.95
N THR A 207 5.22 -10.82 -4.25
CA THR A 207 3.91 -10.42 -4.78
C THR A 207 4.02 -9.67 -6.11
N LEU A 208 4.85 -8.63 -6.17
CA LEU A 208 4.91 -7.72 -7.32
C LEU A 208 5.78 -8.24 -8.46
N SER A 209 6.62 -9.25 -8.22
CA SER A 209 7.25 -9.98 -9.32
C SER A 209 6.26 -10.86 -10.08
N ILE A 210 5.15 -11.27 -9.46
CA ILE A 210 4.12 -12.08 -10.11
C ILE A 210 2.96 -11.20 -10.61
N ILE A 211 2.45 -10.30 -9.76
CA ILE A 211 1.27 -9.47 -10.08
C ILE A 211 1.70 -8.04 -10.43
N PRO A 212 1.11 -7.42 -11.47
CA PRO A 212 0.12 -7.96 -12.41
C PRO A 212 0.73 -8.61 -13.66
N GLY A 213 2.00 -8.33 -13.99
CA GLY A 213 2.60 -8.64 -15.30
C GLY A 213 2.44 -10.08 -15.74
N PHE A 214 2.94 -11.04 -14.94
CA PHE A 214 2.87 -12.46 -15.26
C PHE A 214 1.42 -12.94 -15.45
N LEU A 215 0.47 -12.42 -14.66
CA LEU A 215 -0.95 -12.81 -14.75
C LEU A 215 -1.65 -12.30 -16.03
N TYR A 216 -1.16 -11.23 -16.63
CA TYR A 216 -1.68 -10.71 -17.90
C TYR A 216 -1.00 -11.34 -19.12
N GLU A 217 0.27 -11.71 -19.01
CA GLU A 217 1.11 -12.03 -20.17
C GLU A 217 1.45 -13.52 -20.29
N ASN A 218 1.49 -14.27 -19.18
CA ASN A 218 2.12 -15.59 -19.14
C ASN A 218 1.22 -16.73 -18.65
N THR A 219 -0.11 -16.54 -18.60
CA THR A 219 -1.04 -17.56 -18.08
C THR A 219 -1.54 -18.58 -19.12
N GLY A 220 -0.95 -18.58 -20.32
CA GLY A 220 -1.30 -19.52 -21.39
C GLY A 220 -2.68 -19.31 -22.02
N THR A 221 -3.12 -20.27 -22.85
CA THR A 221 -4.40 -20.19 -23.56
C THR A 221 -5.56 -20.66 -22.69
N HIS A 222 -6.59 -19.83 -22.56
CA HIS A 222 -7.77 -20.13 -21.76
C HIS A 222 -9.07 -19.63 -22.43
N ASN A 223 -10.16 -20.40 -22.30
CA ASN A 223 -11.50 -20.03 -22.80
C ASN A 223 -12.10 -18.75 -22.18
N MET A 224 -11.47 -18.15 -21.15
CA MET A 224 -11.97 -16.91 -20.53
C MET A 224 -11.46 -15.64 -21.24
N GLY A 225 -10.59 -15.77 -22.25
CA GLY A 225 -10.04 -14.63 -23.00
C GLY A 225 -9.59 -13.48 -22.10
N THR A 226 -9.94 -12.24 -22.47
CA THR A 226 -9.55 -11.03 -21.73
C THR A 226 -10.20 -10.89 -20.34
N TRP A 227 -11.10 -11.80 -19.93
CA TRP A 227 -11.68 -11.80 -18.58
C TRP A 227 -10.78 -12.46 -17.56
N TYR A 228 -9.91 -13.36 -18.01
CA TYR A 228 -9.13 -14.18 -17.09
C TYR A 228 -8.19 -13.37 -16.19
N PRO A 229 -7.37 -12.44 -16.69
CA PRO A 229 -6.50 -11.65 -15.82
C PRO A 229 -7.30 -10.79 -14.84
N ILE A 230 -8.47 -10.29 -15.25
CA ILE A 230 -9.34 -9.47 -14.38
C ILE A 230 -9.89 -10.32 -13.23
N VAL A 231 -10.29 -11.56 -13.51
CA VAL A 231 -10.71 -12.52 -12.48
C VAL A 231 -9.54 -12.82 -11.54
N LEU A 232 -8.34 -13.09 -12.06
CA LEU A 232 -7.17 -13.36 -11.23
C LEU A 232 -6.83 -12.20 -10.29
N ILE A 233 -6.80 -10.96 -10.80
CA ILE A 233 -6.58 -9.76 -9.99
C ILE A 233 -7.69 -9.57 -8.96
N GLY A 234 -8.95 -9.83 -9.33
CA GLY A 234 -10.08 -9.80 -8.41
C GLY A 234 -9.92 -10.82 -7.27
N MET A 235 -9.55 -12.05 -7.59
CA MET A 235 -9.31 -13.10 -6.61
C MET A 235 -8.16 -12.76 -5.66
N TYR A 236 -7.04 -12.23 -6.19
CA TYR A 236 -5.95 -11.73 -5.37
C TYR A 236 -6.44 -10.66 -4.38
N ASN A 237 -7.14 -9.63 -4.86
CA ASN A 237 -7.56 -8.51 -4.02
C ASN A 237 -8.60 -8.91 -2.97
N VAL A 238 -9.53 -9.80 -3.30
CA VAL A 238 -10.52 -10.32 -2.32
C VAL A 238 -9.82 -11.10 -1.21
N TRP A 239 -8.90 -12.00 -1.56
CA TRP A 239 -8.18 -12.77 -0.56
C TRP A 239 -7.17 -11.94 0.23
N ASP A 240 -6.55 -10.92 -0.38
CA ASP A 240 -5.73 -9.93 0.33
C ASP A 240 -6.59 -9.18 1.37
N LEU A 241 -7.78 -8.73 1.00
CA LEU A 241 -8.72 -8.08 1.93
C LEU A 241 -9.12 -9.00 3.09
N ILE A 242 -9.60 -10.21 2.80
CA ILE A 242 -10.02 -11.19 3.82
C ILE A 242 -8.85 -11.46 4.79
N SER A 243 -7.65 -11.65 4.25
CA SER A 243 -6.48 -12.02 5.04
C SER A 243 -6.01 -10.95 6.01
N ARG A 244 -6.28 -9.67 5.73
CA ARG A 244 -5.93 -8.56 6.62
C ARG A 244 -6.80 -8.51 7.87
N TYR A 245 -7.96 -9.17 7.87
CA TYR A 245 -8.82 -9.31 9.05
C TYR A 245 -8.51 -10.57 9.88
N ILE A 246 -7.86 -11.58 9.30
CA ILE A 246 -7.50 -12.83 10.01
C ILE A 246 -6.74 -12.56 11.32
N PRO A 247 -5.76 -11.64 11.40
CA PRO A 247 -5.05 -11.32 12.64
C PRO A 247 -5.91 -10.74 13.78
N LEU A 248 -7.18 -10.37 13.55
CA LEU A 248 -8.10 -9.99 14.64
C LEU A 248 -8.34 -11.18 15.59
N VAL A 249 -8.32 -12.40 15.06
CA VAL A 249 -8.44 -13.60 15.85
C VAL A 249 -7.07 -13.91 16.45
N LYS A 250 -6.84 -13.47 17.69
CA LYS A 250 -5.53 -13.55 18.37
C LYS A 250 -4.87 -14.94 18.33
N LYS A 251 -5.66 -16.02 18.36
CA LYS A 251 -5.17 -17.41 18.32
C LYS A 251 -4.46 -17.79 17.01
N ILE A 252 -4.82 -17.16 15.90
CA ILE A 252 -4.25 -17.44 14.57
C ILE A 252 -3.33 -16.33 14.09
N LYS A 253 -3.08 -15.30 14.92
CA LYS A 253 -2.14 -14.23 14.59
C LYS A 253 -0.70 -14.72 14.81
N LEU A 254 0.12 -14.64 13.77
CA LEU A 254 1.53 -15.03 13.84
C LEU A 254 2.37 -13.87 14.37
N GLU A 255 2.76 -13.93 15.64
CA GLU A 255 3.60 -12.91 16.28
C GLU A 255 5.08 -13.33 16.42
N SER A 256 5.37 -14.62 16.24
CA SER A 256 6.74 -15.14 16.32
C SER A 256 7.61 -14.59 15.19
N ARG A 257 8.70 -13.89 15.54
CA ARG A 257 9.70 -13.37 14.58
C ARG A 257 10.23 -14.46 13.65
N LYS A 258 10.62 -15.61 14.23
CA LYS A 258 11.09 -16.78 13.45
C LYS A 258 10.00 -17.35 12.55
N GLY A 259 8.77 -17.43 13.06
CA GLY A 259 7.61 -17.89 12.29
C GLY A 259 7.31 -16.98 11.10
N LEU A 260 7.33 -15.65 11.30
CA LEU A 260 7.11 -14.66 10.24
C LEU A 260 8.19 -14.73 9.17
N MET A 261 9.46 -14.85 9.57
CA MET A 261 10.56 -15.02 8.62
C MET A 261 10.43 -16.31 7.82
N LEU A 262 10.17 -17.44 8.48
CA LEU A 262 9.99 -18.73 7.81
C LEU A 262 8.80 -18.69 6.83
N ALA A 263 7.66 -18.16 7.27
CA ALA A 263 6.46 -18.03 6.44
C ALA A 263 6.66 -17.05 5.27
N THR A 264 7.51 -16.04 5.44
CA THR A 264 7.84 -15.11 4.36
C THR A 264 8.80 -15.74 3.35
N ILE A 265 9.86 -16.40 3.82
CA ILE A 265 10.82 -17.09 2.95
C ILE A 265 10.14 -18.20 2.16
N SER A 266 9.22 -18.95 2.78
CA SER A 266 8.48 -20.00 2.08
C SER A 266 7.63 -19.48 0.90
N ARG A 267 7.26 -18.18 0.89
CA ARG A 267 6.58 -17.57 -0.27
C ARG A 267 7.45 -17.55 -1.53
N LEU A 268 8.77 -17.67 -1.42
CA LEU A 268 9.64 -17.83 -2.59
C LEU A 268 9.28 -19.08 -3.42
N LEU A 269 8.70 -20.12 -2.79
CA LEU A 269 8.19 -21.31 -3.48
C LEU A 269 7.01 -20.99 -4.40
N LEU A 270 6.33 -19.86 -4.21
CA LEU A 270 5.25 -19.44 -5.12
C LEU A 270 5.78 -19.17 -6.51
N ILE A 271 6.99 -18.62 -6.66
CA ILE A 271 7.59 -18.36 -7.98
C ILE A 271 7.64 -19.63 -8.84
N PRO A 272 8.32 -20.73 -8.44
CA PRO A 272 8.30 -21.96 -9.21
C PRO A 272 6.89 -22.55 -9.33
N CYS A 273 6.02 -22.46 -8.31
CA CYS A 273 4.63 -22.92 -8.43
C CYS A 273 3.88 -22.20 -9.56
N PHE A 274 3.95 -20.87 -9.65
CA PHE A 274 3.33 -20.09 -10.72
C PHE A 274 3.92 -20.46 -12.09
N PHE A 275 5.23 -20.65 -12.19
CA PHE A 275 5.89 -21.10 -13.42
C PHE A 275 5.34 -22.46 -13.90
N PHE A 276 5.30 -23.46 -13.01
CA PHE A 276 4.79 -24.79 -13.34
C PHE A 276 3.30 -24.76 -13.68
N THR A 277 2.50 -24.01 -12.92
CA THR A 277 1.06 -23.89 -13.18
C THR A 277 0.77 -23.18 -14.51
N ALA A 278 1.55 -22.19 -14.93
CA ALA A 278 1.38 -21.59 -16.26
C ALA A 278 1.65 -22.56 -17.42
N LYS A 279 2.54 -23.55 -17.22
CA LYS A 279 2.91 -24.51 -18.26
C LYS A 279 2.04 -25.78 -18.27
N TYR A 280 1.63 -26.24 -17.09
CA TYR A 280 0.99 -27.56 -16.92
C TYR A 280 -0.35 -27.50 -16.18
N GLY A 281 -0.64 -26.40 -15.50
CA GLY A 281 -1.84 -26.25 -14.69
C GLY A 281 -3.03 -25.76 -15.51
N ASP A 282 -4.23 -26.12 -15.05
CA ASP A 282 -5.45 -25.51 -15.56
C ASP A 282 -5.70 -24.13 -14.95
N LYS A 283 -6.77 -23.48 -15.41
CA LYS A 283 -7.16 -22.15 -14.96
C LYS A 283 -7.50 -22.10 -13.46
N GLY A 284 -8.01 -23.19 -12.90
CA GLY A 284 -8.42 -23.30 -11.51
C GLY A 284 -7.21 -23.28 -10.57
N TRP A 285 -6.14 -24.00 -10.93
CA TRP A 285 -4.89 -23.97 -10.17
C TRP A 285 -4.27 -22.58 -10.11
N MET A 286 -4.29 -21.84 -11.21
CA MET A 286 -3.76 -20.48 -11.26
C MET A 286 -4.63 -19.51 -10.44
N ILE A 287 -5.96 -19.67 -10.44
CA ILE A 287 -6.86 -18.94 -9.54
C ILE A 287 -6.54 -19.26 -8.07
N LEU A 288 -6.31 -20.53 -7.75
CA LEU A 288 -5.96 -20.98 -6.40
C LEU A 288 -4.63 -20.37 -5.93
N LEU A 289 -3.59 -20.43 -6.74
CA LEU A 289 -2.28 -19.83 -6.42
C LEU A 289 -2.38 -18.31 -6.26
N THR A 290 -3.14 -17.65 -7.13
CA THR A 290 -3.36 -16.19 -7.05
C THR A 290 -4.12 -15.80 -5.79
N SER A 291 -5.12 -16.61 -5.41
CA SER A 291 -5.86 -16.46 -4.14
C SER A 291 -4.94 -16.64 -2.93
N PHE A 292 -4.10 -17.69 -2.94
CA PHE A 292 -3.14 -17.96 -1.87
C PHE A 292 -2.05 -16.87 -1.79
N LEU A 293 -1.63 -16.30 -2.92
CA LEU A 293 -0.72 -15.17 -2.96
C LEU A 293 -1.32 -13.94 -2.28
N GLY A 294 -2.59 -13.61 -2.57
CA GLY A 294 -3.34 -12.54 -1.89
C GLY A 294 -3.47 -12.81 -0.39
N LEU A 295 -3.88 -14.04 -0.03
CA LEU A 295 -4.05 -14.47 1.35
C LEU A 295 -2.76 -14.30 2.17
N THR A 296 -1.63 -14.77 1.65
CA THR A 296 -0.35 -14.69 2.37
C THR A 296 0.22 -13.28 2.39
N ASN A 297 -0.02 -12.47 1.35
CA ASN A 297 0.43 -11.08 1.29
C ASN A 297 -0.19 -10.23 2.40
N GLY A 298 -1.53 -10.19 2.48
CA GLY A 298 -2.22 -9.34 3.43
C GLY A 298 -2.04 -9.81 4.88
N TYR A 299 -2.13 -11.12 5.12
CA TYR A 299 -1.95 -11.72 6.45
C TYR A 299 -0.57 -11.40 7.04
N LEU A 300 0.51 -11.68 6.30
CA LEU A 300 1.87 -11.46 6.80
C LEU A 300 2.19 -9.97 6.94
N THR A 301 1.70 -9.12 6.02
CA THR A 301 1.88 -7.66 6.11
C THR A 301 1.30 -7.11 7.41
N VAL A 302 0.07 -7.49 7.76
CA VAL A 302 -0.57 -7.06 9.02
C VAL A 302 0.17 -7.62 10.23
N CYS A 303 0.60 -8.88 10.19
CA CYS A 303 1.36 -9.46 11.30
C CYS A 303 2.69 -8.73 11.54
N VAL A 304 3.42 -8.37 10.49
CA VAL A 304 4.68 -7.60 10.59
C VAL A 304 4.42 -6.20 11.14
N LEU A 305 3.54 -5.42 10.49
CA LEU A 305 3.32 -4.00 10.82
C LEU A 305 2.64 -3.77 12.18
N THR A 306 1.94 -4.78 12.72
CA THR A 306 1.35 -4.71 14.06
C THR A 306 2.23 -5.30 15.17
N SER A 307 3.26 -6.07 14.82
CA SER A 307 4.16 -6.69 15.80
C SER A 307 5.46 -5.92 15.97
N ALA A 308 6.03 -5.39 14.88
CA ALA A 308 7.33 -4.72 14.90
C ALA A 308 7.40 -3.49 15.83
N PRO A 309 6.38 -2.60 15.89
CA PRO A 309 6.44 -1.42 16.77
C PRO A 309 6.24 -1.74 18.27
N LYS A 310 5.89 -2.98 18.65
CA LYS A 310 5.61 -3.29 20.05
C LYS A 310 6.88 -3.17 20.92
N GLY A 311 6.76 -2.52 22.07
CA GLY A 311 7.84 -2.38 23.04
C GLY A 311 8.72 -1.13 22.88
N TYR A 312 8.47 -0.32 21.87
CA TYR A 312 9.15 0.96 21.63
C TYR A 312 8.33 2.16 22.12
N LYS A 313 8.98 3.31 22.30
CA LYS A 313 8.30 4.59 22.63
C LYS A 313 7.64 5.20 21.40
N GLY A 314 6.67 6.10 21.57
CA GLY A 314 5.91 6.72 20.48
C GLY A 314 6.77 7.30 19.33
N PRO A 315 7.82 8.09 19.61
CA PRO A 315 8.73 8.59 18.57
C PRO A 315 9.44 7.45 17.80
N GLU A 316 9.91 6.43 18.51
CA GLU A 316 10.59 5.27 17.93
C GLU A 316 9.63 4.40 17.12
N GLN A 317 8.40 4.21 17.60
CA GLN A 317 7.34 3.51 16.88
C GLN A 317 7.00 4.21 15.56
N ASN A 318 6.92 5.54 15.56
CA ASN A 318 6.72 6.33 14.34
C ASN A 318 7.89 6.18 13.36
N ALA A 319 9.13 6.31 13.86
CA ALA A 319 10.33 6.12 13.05
C ALA A 319 10.40 4.71 12.45
N LEU A 320 10.12 3.67 13.24
CA LEU A 320 10.10 2.28 12.78
C LEU A 320 9.02 2.05 11.73
N GLY A 321 7.81 2.60 11.93
CA GLY A 321 6.74 2.56 10.93
C GLY A 321 7.20 3.12 9.58
N ASN A 322 7.86 4.28 9.57
CA ASN A 322 8.42 4.89 8.37
C ASN A 322 9.51 4.04 7.71
N LEU A 323 10.42 3.46 8.50
CA LEU A 323 11.47 2.58 7.99
C LEU A 323 10.89 1.31 7.36
N LEU A 324 9.84 0.73 7.95
CA LEU A 324 9.15 -0.43 7.39
C LEU A 324 8.44 -0.07 6.08
N VAL A 325 7.79 1.10 5.97
CA VAL A 325 7.24 1.55 4.69
C VAL A 325 8.32 1.76 3.63
N LEU A 326 9.51 2.26 4.01
CA LEU A 326 10.64 2.36 3.08
C LEU A 326 11.02 0.97 2.52
N CYS A 327 11.11 -0.05 3.38
CA CYS A 327 11.37 -1.43 2.94
C CYS A 327 10.24 -2.01 2.09
N LEU A 328 8.99 -1.71 2.42
CA LEU A 328 7.82 -2.09 1.64
C LEU A 328 7.90 -1.52 0.22
N LEU A 329 8.13 -0.21 0.09
CA LEU A 329 8.24 0.45 -1.22
C LEU A 329 9.48 -0.02 -2.01
N GLY A 330 10.59 -0.29 -1.31
CA GLY A 330 11.76 -0.94 -1.91
C GLY A 330 11.41 -2.32 -2.47
N GLY A 331 10.61 -3.11 -1.73
CA GLY A 331 10.13 -4.41 -2.17
C GLY A 331 9.19 -4.34 -3.36
N ILE A 332 8.31 -3.32 -3.41
CA ILE A 332 7.46 -3.04 -4.59
C ILE A 332 8.34 -2.76 -5.81
N PHE A 333 9.28 -1.82 -5.69
CA PHE A 333 10.17 -1.45 -6.79
C PHE A 333 10.97 -2.65 -7.31
N SER A 334 11.63 -3.39 -6.41
CA SER A 334 12.40 -4.58 -6.77
C SER A 334 11.51 -5.70 -7.34
N GLY A 335 10.31 -5.90 -6.79
CA GLY A 335 9.35 -6.88 -7.29
C GLY A 335 8.94 -6.58 -8.73
N VAL A 336 8.53 -5.34 -9.02
CA VAL A 336 8.16 -4.91 -10.38
C VAL A 336 9.34 -5.08 -11.35
N ALA A 337 10.56 -4.72 -10.94
CA ALA A 337 11.76 -4.92 -11.77
C ALA A 337 12.02 -6.41 -12.05
N LEU A 338 11.91 -7.27 -11.04
CA LEU A 338 12.05 -8.73 -11.19
C LEU A 338 10.91 -9.35 -12.01
N GLY A 339 9.73 -8.72 -12.06
CA GLY A 339 8.61 -9.16 -12.90
C GLY A 339 8.96 -9.24 -14.38
N TRP A 340 9.90 -8.41 -14.87
CA TRP A 340 10.38 -8.47 -16.24
C TRP A 340 11.14 -9.76 -16.57
N LEU A 341 11.65 -10.49 -15.56
CA LEU A 341 12.34 -11.76 -15.80
C LEU A 341 11.40 -12.84 -16.34
N TRP A 342 10.09 -12.75 -16.06
CA TRP A 342 9.09 -13.65 -16.64
C TRP A 342 8.99 -13.51 -18.17
N LEU A 343 9.21 -12.30 -18.68
CA LEU A 343 9.15 -12.00 -20.11
C LEU A 343 10.36 -12.56 -20.87
N ILE A 344 11.55 -12.55 -20.25
CA ILE A 344 12.80 -13.01 -20.89
C ILE A 344 12.77 -14.49 -21.27
N GLY A 345 12.01 -15.32 -20.55
CA GLY A 345 11.80 -16.73 -20.88
C GLY A 345 10.70 -17.00 -21.92
N SER A 346 9.90 -15.99 -22.26
CA SER A 346 8.68 -16.13 -23.07
C SER A 346 8.91 -15.98 -24.58
N ASN A 347 10.12 -16.29 -25.09
CA ASN A 347 10.56 -16.17 -26.49
C ASN A 347 9.75 -16.99 -27.52
N GLN A 348 8.45 -16.75 -27.59
CA GLN A 348 7.62 -16.91 -28.77
C GLN A 348 6.88 -15.59 -28.96
N LYS A 349 7.31 -14.83 -29.99
CA LYS A 349 6.66 -13.66 -30.62
C LYS A 349 7.04 -12.27 -30.07
N PHE A 350 8.29 -11.86 -30.26
CA PHE A 350 8.64 -10.44 -30.39
C PHE A 350 9.04 -10.03 -31.83
N PHE A 351 9.06 -10.97 -32.78
CA PHE A 351 9.13 -10.69 -34.21
C PHE A 351 8.19 -11.65 -34.94
N GLY A 352 7.13 -11.09 -35.55
CA GLY A 352 6.11 -11.82 -36.30
C GLY A 352 5.01 -10.87 -36.72
#